data_AF-A0A7X0RHF6-F1
#
_entry.id   AF-A0A7X0RHF6-F1
#
_cell.length_a   1.000
_cell.length_b   1.000
_cell.length_c   1.000
_cell.angle_alpha   90.00
_cell.angle_beta   90.00
_cell.angle_gamma   90.00
#
_symmetry.space_group_name_H-M   'P 1'
#
loop_
_entity.id
_entity.type
_entity.pdbx_description
1 polymer ?
#
loop_
_entity_poly.entity_id
_entity_poly.type
_entity_poly.pdbx_seq_one_letter_code
_entity_poly.pdbx_strand_id
1 'polypeptide(L)'
;MLGGMYPRALATTALSYVVLHHLGLLPGGLGDGPRGTRWADWLDLLVPWLVLAPAAWTLAVARVGPRTWALFGVGVVAYASGHGIHLAANSVGNAAPGPTAHLWDEVVGHYVWFAGVALVAAALATTMTVRPRPHPVGYALALGVGLTWASNAVGGGTVAFSLLLAVVAAVVGWRRRGSLGEVLLVAGSSAVVVLVVGLLV
;
A
#
# COMPACT_ATOMS: atom_id res chain seq x y z
N MET A 1 0.13 -28.40 -11.26
CA MET A 1 1.28 -27.48 -11.07
C MET A 1 0.86 -26.15 -10.42
N LEU A 2 0.19 -26.16 -9.26
CA LEU A 2 -0.30 -24.93 -8.59
C LEU A 2 0.69 -24.36 -7.55
N GLY A 3 1.72 -25.12 -7.17
CA GLY A 3 2.64 -24.73 -6.09
C GLY A 3 3.45 -23.46 -6.36
N GLY A 4 3.77 -23.16 -7.63
CA GLY A 4 4.57 -22.00 -8.02
C GLY A 4 3.79 -20.70 -8.29
N MET A 5 2.45 -20.77 -8.41
CA MET A 5 1.67 -19.58 -8.79
C MET A 5 1.49 -18.59 -7.64
N TYR A 6 1.28 -19.08 -6.42
CA TYR A 6 1.03 -18.23 -5.27
C TYR A 6 2.24 -17.33 -4.91
N PRO A 7 3.48 -17.86 -4.80
CA PRO A 7 4.63 -17.01 -4.52
C PRO A 7 4.86 -15.92 -5.58
N ARG A 8 4.60 -16.24 -6.86
CA ARG A 8 4.70 -15.27 -7.96
C ARG A 8 3.65 -14.18 -7.82
N ALA A 9 2.38 -14.54 -7.62
CA ALA A 9 1.30 -13.55 -7.46
C ALA A 9 1.55 -12.63 -6.25
N LEU A 10 1.98 -13.18 -5.11
CA LEU A 10 2.30 -12.39 -3.93
C LEU A 10 3.51 -11.49 -4.16
N ALA A 11 4.55 -11.98 -4.84
CA ALA A 11 5.71 -11.17 -5.19
C ALA A 11 5.34 -10.03 -6.15
N THR A 12 4.51 -10.31 -7.16
CA THR A 12 3.96 -9.27 -8.06
C THR A 12 3.16 -8.24 -7.28
N THR A 13 2.37 -8.66 -6.29
CA THR A 13 1.63 -7.73 -5.41
C THR A 13 2.57 -6.80 -4.64
N ALA A 14 3.60 -7.36 -4.00
CA ALA A 14 4.58 -6.57 -3.26
C ALA A 14 5.34 -5.61 -4.20
N LEU A 15 5.78 -6.09 -5.37
CA LEU A 15 6.49 -5.27 -6.35
C LEU A 15 5.62 -4.13 -6.89
N SER A 16 4.38 -4.42 -7.26
CA SER A 16 3.44 -3.38 -7.72
C SER A 16 3.24 -2.31 -6.65
N TYR A 17 3.05 -2.69 -5.38
CA TYR A 17 2.93 -1.73 -4.29
C TYR A 17 4.19 -0.87 -4.15
N VAL A 18 5.37 -1.49 -4.05
CA VAL A 18 6.65 -0.80 -3.84
C VAL A 18 6.97 0.15 -4.98
N VAL A 19 6.89 -0.32 -6.23
CA VAL A 19 7.30 0.46 -7.40
C VAL A 19 6.31 1.58 -7.69
N LEU A 20 5.01 1.30 -7.71
CA LEU A 20 4.02 2.26 -8.21
C LEU A 20 3.85 3.47 -7.28
N HIS A 21 4.02 3.27 -5.97
CA HIS A 21 3.95 4.39 -5.00
C HIS A 21 5.16 5.32 -5.05
N HIS A 22 6.22 4.95 -5.78
CA HIS A 22 7.41 5.79 -5.95
C HIS A 22 7.43 6.48 -7.33
N LEU A 23 6.41 6.31 -8.16
CA LEU A 23 6.34 6.95 -9.48
C LEU A 23 6.26 8.49 -9.38
N GLY A 24 5.65 9.02 -8.32
CA GLY A 24 5.60 10.46 -8.05
C GLY A 24 6.97 11.10 -7.76
N LEU A 25 8.02 10.29 -7.51
CA LEU A 25 9.38 10.77 -7.28
C LEU A 25 10.17 11.00 -8.58
N LEU A 26 9.58 10.74 -9.75
CA LEU A 26 10.25 10.92 -11.03
C LEU A 26 10.48 12.42 -11.33
N PRO A 27 11.73 12.84 -11.62
CA PRO A 27 12.06 14.25 -11.84
C PRO A 27 11.27 14.86 -13.01
N GLY A 28 10.67 16.03 -12.77
CA GLY A 28 10.00 16.86 -13.79
C GLY A 28 8.52 16.56 -14.01
N GLY A 29 7.97 15.50 -13.39
CA GLY A 29 6.70 14.93 -13.84
C GLY A 29 6.85 14.41 -15.28
N LEU A 30 5.97 13.54 -15.74
CA LEU A 30 6.07 12.98 -17.09
C LEU A 30 5.73 13.99 -18.22
N GLY A 31 5.88 15.29 -17.95
CA GLY A 31 5.52 16.39 -18.81
C GLY A 31 4.02 16.70 -18.82
N ASP A 32 3.66 17.63 -19.71
CA ASP A 32 2.30 18.08 -19.92
C ASP A 32 1.44 16.96 -20.52
N GLY A 33 0.25 16.79 -19.95
CA GLY A 33 -0.78 15.88 -20.42
C GLY A 33 -1.86 16.59 -21.26
N PRO A 34 -2.88 15.84 -21.71
CA PRO A 34 -4.01 16.39 -22.44
C PRO A 34 -4.78 17.46 -21.66
N ARG A 35 -5.32 18.47 -22.37
CA ARG A 35 -6.28 19.45 -21.82
C ARG A 35 -5.78 20.22 -20.59
N GLY A 36 -4.48 20.47 -20.50
CA GLY A 36 -3.87 21.27 -19.43
C GLY A 36 -3.66 20.50 -18.11
N THR A 37 -3.73 19.16 -18.13
CA THR A 37 -3.32 18.33 -17.00
C THR A 37 -1.86 17.91 -17.14
N ARG A 38 -1.34 17.07 -16.23
CA ARG A 38 -0.02 16.42 -16.35
C ARG A 38 -0.17 14.93 -16.62
N TRP A 39 0.82 14.31 -17.26
CA TRP A 39 0.82 12.85 -17.45
C TRP A 39 0.88 12.06 -16.13
N ALA A 40 1.49 12.67 -15.09
CA ALA A 40 1.49 12.11 -13.74
C ALA A 40 0.05 11.86 -13.24
N ASP A 41 -0.84 12.85 -13.39
CA ASP A 41 -2.25 12.74 -12.99
C ASP A 41 -2.94 11.52 -13.62
N TRP A 42 -2.66 11.26 -14.90
CA TRP A 42 -3.23 10.11 -15.62
C TRP A 42 -2.66 8.77 -15.17
N LEU A 43 -1.36 8.71 -14.89
CA LEU A 43 -0.75 7.50 -14.34
C LEU A 43 -1.27 7.21 -12.95
N ASP A 44 -1.46 8.24 -12.13
CA ASP A 44 -1.96 8.05 -10.78
C ASP A 44 -3.40 7.52 -10.74
N LEU A 45 -4.22 7.81 -11.76
CA LEU A 45 -5.52 7.15 -11.92
C LEU A 45 -5.40 5.63 -12.15
N LEU A 46 -4.29 5.17 -12.72
CA LEU A 46 -4.03 3.74 -12.96
C LEU A 46 -3.38 3.04 -11.77
N VAL A 47 -2.59 3.77 -10.96
CA VAL A 47 -1.86 3.23 -9.81
C VAL A 47 -2.75 2.36 -8.91
N PRO A 48 -3.97 2.79 -8.51
CA PRO A 48 -4.78 1.98 -7.63
C PRO A 48 -5.07 0.59 -8.19
N TRP A 49 -5.40 0.53 -9.48
CA TRP A 49 -5.78 -0.71 -10.16
C TRP A 49 -4.58 -1.62 -10.41
N LEU A 50 -3.42 -1.03 -10.74
CA LEU A 50 -2.18 -1.77 -10.94
C LEU A 50 -1.62 -2.36 -9.63
N VAL A 51 -1.98 -1.80 -8.48
CA VAL A 51 -1.71 -2.37 -7.14
C VAL A 51 -2.75 -3.42 -6.75
N LEU A 52 -4.05 -3.13 -6.95
CA LEU A 52 -5.14 -4.01 -6.53
C LEU A 52 -5.30 -5.28 -7.36
N ALA A 53 -5.04 -5.23 -8.67
CA ALA A 53 -5.22 -6.40 -9.54
C ALA A 53 -4.27 -7.57 -9.17
N PRO A 54 -2.97 -7.37 -8.92
CA PRO A 54 -2.10 -8.41 -8.37
C PRO A 54 -2.55 -8.93 -7.00
N ALA A 55 -3.06 -8.05 -6.13
CA ALA A 55 -3.58 -8.46 -4.83
C ALA A 55 -4.80 -9.38 -4.99
N ALA A 56 -5.74 -9.03 -5.86
CA ALA A 56 -6.88 -9.87 -6.21
C ALA A 56 -6.43 -11.20 -6.82
N TRP A 57 -5.42 -11.19 -7.70
CA TRP A 57 -4.85 -12.41 -8.27
C TRP A 57 -4.26 -13.32 -7.18
N THR A 58 -3.56 -12.75 -6.19
CA THR A 58 -3.03 -13.50 -5.04
C THR A 58 -4.14 -14.16 -4.24
N LEU A 59 -5.23 -13.44 -3.95
CA LEU A 59 -6.40 -13.98 -3.25
C LEU A 59 -7.10 -15.08 -4.05
N ALA A 60 -7.22 -14.91 -5.37
CA ALA A 60 -7.81 -15.91 -6.27
C ALA A 60 -6.98 -17.20 -6.33
N VAL A 61 -5.66 -17.09 -6.47
CA VAL A 61 -4.75 -18.25 -6.45
C VAL A 61 -4.74 -18.93 -5.08
N ALA A 62 -4.90 -18.16 -4.00
CA ALA A 62 -5.05 -18.68 -2.65
C ALA A 62 -6.41 -19.33 -2.37
N ARG A 63 -7.38 -19.18 -3.28
CA ARG A 63 -8.75 -19.72 -3.18
C ARG A 63 -9.44 -19.31 -1.88
N VAL A 64 -9.36 -18.02 -1.55
CA VAL A 64 -9.92 -17.50 -0.30
C VAL A 64 -11.46 -17.56 -0.28
N GLY A 65 -12.03 -17.64 0.91
CA GLY A 65 -13.47 -17.64 1.11
C GLY A 65 -14.12 -16.24 1.03
N PRO A 66 -15.45 -16.17 1.08
CA PRO A 66 -16.22 -14.92 0.87
C PRO A 66 -15.89 -13.83 1.90
N ARG A 67 -15.55 -14.20 3.15
CA ARG A 67 -15.18 -13.22 4.18
C ARG A 67 -13.91 -12.45 3.83
N THR A 68 -12.89 -13.12 3.29
CA THR A 68 -11.66 -12.45 2.85
C THR A 68 -11.91 -11.59 1.63
N TRP A 69 -12.77 -12.03 0.70
CA TRP A 69 -13.19 -11.21 -0.44
C TRP A 69 -13.97 -9.98 -0.02
N ALA A 70 -14.86 -10.07 0.97
CA ALA A 70 -15.58 -8.93 1.51
C ALA A 70 -14.61 -7.91 2.14
N LEU A 71 -13.67 -8.39 2.97
CA LEU A 71 -12.62 -7.54 3.56
C LEU A 71 -11.78 -6.85 2.47
N PHE A 72 -11.36 -7.61 1.46
CA PHE A 72 -10.65 -7.08 0.30
C PHE A 72 -11.49 -6.04 -0.45
N GLY A 73 -12.77 -6.30 -0.67
CA GLY A 73 -13.69 -5.37 -1.35
C GLY A 73 -13.84 -4.04 -0.61
N VAL A 74 -13.99 -4.07 0.72
CA VAL A 74 -13.99 -2.83 1.53
C VAL A 74 -12.64 -2.10 1.39
N GLY A 75 -11.54 -2.85 1.43
CA GLY A 75 -10.19 -2.30 1.19
C GLY A 75 -10.04 -1.66 -0.18
N VAL A 76 -10.54 -2.30 -1.24
CA VAL A 76 -10.55 -1.79 -2.63
C VAL A 76 -11.30 -0.47 -2.71
N VAL A 77 -12.51 -0.42 -2.15
CA VAL A 77 -13.34 0.80 -2.18
C VAL A 77 -12.64 1.94 -1.44
N ALA A 78 -12.14 1.70 -0.23
CA ALA A 78 -11.42 2.71 0.53
C ALA A 78 -10.14 3.16 -0.18
N TYR A 79 -9.32 2.22 -0.67
CA TYR A 79 -8.06 2.50 -1.34
C TYR A 79 -8.23 3.33 -2.61
N ALA A 80 -9.14 2.89 -3.50
CA ALA A 80 -9.42 3.60 -4.75
C ALA A 80 -10.08 4.96 -4.49
N SER A 81 -10.97 5.06 -3.50
CA SER A 81 -11.60 6.34 -3.14
C SER A 81 -10.59 7.31 -2.54
N GLY A 82 -9.71 6.86 -1.65
CA GLY A 82 -8.67 7.69 -1.05
C GLY A 82 -7.72 8.27 -2.09
N HIS A 83 -7.24 7.44 -3.02
CA HIS A 83 -6.46 7.90 -4.17
C HIS A 83 -7.25 8.88 -5.06
N GLY A 84 -8.52 8.59 -5.35
CA GLY A 84 -9.35 9.48 -6.16
C GLY A 84 -9.56 10.86 -5.50
N ILE A 85 -9.77 10.89 -4.18
CA ILE A 85 -9.87 12.12 -3.40
C ILE A 85 -8.56 12.90 -3.46
N HIS A 86 -7.43 12.24 -3.19
CA HIS A 86 -6.08 12.81 -3.26
C HIS A 86 -5.85 13.48 -4.63
N LEU A 87 -6.11 12.75 -5.73
CA LEU A 87 -5.88 13.27 -7.08
C LEU A 87 -6.79 14.44 -7.45
N ALA A 88 -8.07 14.33 -7.12
CA ALA A 88 -9.02 15.42 -7.37
C ALA A 88 -8.64 16.67 -6.57
N ALA A 89 -8.28 16.50 -5.30
CA ALA A 89 -7.90 17.60 -4.42
C ALA A 89 -6.57 18.23 -4.83
N ASN A 90 -5.59 17.45 -5.29
CA ASN A 90 -4.33 17.95 -5.82
C ASN A 90 -4.55 18.78 -7.10
N SER A 91 -5.36 18.28 -8.03
CA SER A 91 -5.74 19.00 -9.25
C SER A 91 -6.43 20.33 -8.93
N VAL A 92 -7.38 20.33 -7.99
CA VAL A 92 -8.02 21.56 -7.50
C VAL A 92 -7.00 22.47 -6.80
N GLY A 93 -6.11 21.94 -5.98
CA GLY A 93 -5.09 22.69 -5.26
C GLY A 93 -4.09 23.40 -6.19
N ASN A 94 -3.74 22.78 -7.32
CA ASN A 94 -2.90 23.40 -8.35
C ASN A 94 -3.59 24.59 -9.04
N ALA A 95 -4.92 24.55 -9.19
CA ALA A 95 -5.69 25.62 -9.83
C ALA A 95 -6.16 26.71 -8.84
N ALA A 96 -6.53 26.31 -7.62
CA ALA A 96 -7.08 27.15 -6.56
C ALA A 96 -6.53 26.68 -5.20
N PRO A 97 -5.30 27.08 -4.84
CA PRO A 97 -4.70 26.69 -3.58
C PRO A 97 -5.52 27.17 -2.38
N GLY A 98 -5.66 26.32 -1.35
CA GLY A 98 -6.32 26.74 -0.12
C GLY A 98 -6.49 25.62 0.90
N PRO A 99 -6.93 25.97 2.13
CA PRO A 99 -7.07 25.00 3.23
C PRO A 99 -8.02 23.84 2.92
N THR A 100 -9.06 24.07 2.12
CA THR A 100 -10.01 23.02 1.72
C THR A 100 -9.37 22.00 0.79
N ALA A 101 -8.58 22.43 -0.20
CA ALA A 101 -7.86 21.51 -1.07
C ALA A 101 -6.86 20.68 -0.26
N HIS A 102 -6.10 21.34 0.62
CA HIS A 102 -5.17 20.67 1.54
C HIS A 102 -5.85 19.65 2.47
N LEU A 103 -7.02 19.98 3.04
CA LEU A 103 -7.77 19.04 3.90
C LEU A 103 -8.13 17.74 3.15
N TRP A 104 -8.63 17.87 1.93
CA TRP A 104 -9.05 16.69 1.16
C TRP A 104 -7.86 15.92 0.59
N ASP A 105 -6.83 16.63 0.14
CA ASP A 105 -5.60 16.02 -0.38
C ASP A 105 -4.82 15.32 0.74
N GLU A 106 -4.29 16.11 1.67
CA GLU A 106 -3.27 15.68 2.63
C GLU A 106 -3.85 14.93 3.83
N VAL A 107 -5.06 15.27 4.25
CA VAL A 107 -5.67 14.66 5.44
C VAL A 107 -6.61 13.54 5.03
N VAL A 108 -7.78 13.87 4.48
CA VAL A 108 -8.85 12.88 4.27
C VAL A 108 -8.45 11.83 3.24
N GLY A 109 -7.88 12.26 2.11
CA GLY A 109 -7.40 11.37 1.04
C GLY A 109 -6.42 10.33 1.55
N HIS A 110 -5.36 10.76 2.24
CA HIS A 110 -4.36 9.85 2.81
C HIS A 110 -4.92 8.92 3.89
N TYR A 111 -5.75 9.39 4.83
CA TYR A 111 -6.31 8.50 5.85
C TYR A 111 -7.19 7.40 5.24
N VAL A 112 -8.05 7.76 4.28
CA VAL A 112 -8.93 6.80 3.59
C VAL A 112 -8.10 5.83 2.74
N TRP A 113 -7.09 6.33 2.04
CA TRP A 113 -6.16 5.54 1.24
C TRP A 113 -5.41 4.52 2.11
N PHE A 114 -4.78 4.95 3.19
CA PHE A 114 -3.99 4.08 4.07
C PHE A 114 -4.85 3.05 4.80
N ALA A 115 -6.07 3.43 5.21
CA ALA A 115 -7.03 2.47 5.74
C ALA A 115 -7.37 1.40 4.69
N GLY A 116 -7.55 1.79 3.43
CA GLY A 116 -7.75 0.87 2.31
C GLY A 116 -6.58 -0.10 2.12
N VAL A 117 -5.33 0.39 2.06
CA VAL A 117 -4.13 -0.46 1.97
C VAL A 117 -4.07 -1.44 3.15
N ALA A 118 -4.34 -0.97 4.37
CA ALA A 118 -4.29 -1.80 5.56
C ALA A 118 -5.29 -2.97 5.50
N LEU A 119 -6.50 -2.72 5.01
CA LEU A 119 -7.53 -3.75 4.82
C LEU A 119 -7.15 -4.75 3.72
N VAL A 120 -6.58 -4.28 2.62
CA VAL A 120 -6.04 -5.15 1.55
C VAL A 120 -4.90 -6.02 2.10
N ALA A 121 -3.98 -5.44 2.85
CA ALA A 121 -2.88 -6.16 3.49
C ALA A 121 -3.40 -7.19 4.52
N ALA A 122 -4.43 -6.85 5.30
CA ALA A 122 -5.07 -7.76 6.23
C ALA A 122 -5.73 -8.95 5.50
N ALA A 123 -6.40 -8.71 4.36
CA ALA A 123 -6.96 -9.76 3.53
C ALA A 123 -5.86 -10.70 3.00
N LEU A 124 -4.76 -10.15 2.47
CA LEU A 124 -3.60 -10.93 2.00
C LEU A 124 -2.96 -11.74 3.13
N ALA A 125 -2.82 -11.16 4.31
CA ALA A 125 -2.27 -11.80 5.50
C ALA A 125 -3.04 -13.06 5.92
N THR A 126 -4.33 -13.17 5.61
CA THR A 126 -5.10 -14.39 5.87
C THR A 126 -4.61 -15.60 5.06
N THR A 127 -3.98 -15.37 3.92
CA THR A 127 -3.51 -16.43 3.01
C THR A 127 -2.15 -17.02 3.40
N MET A 128 -1.43 -16.36 4.30
CA MET A 128 -0.02 -16.64 4.61
C MET A 128 0.16 -17.62 5.78
N THR A 129 -0.86 -17.82 6.62
CA THR A 129 -0.74 -18.55 7.90
C THR A 129 -0.41 -20.03 7.75
N VAL A 130 -0.85 -20.65 6.65
CA VAL A 130 -0.67 -22.08 6.36
C VAL A 130 0.43 -22.34 5.32
N ARG A 131 1.23 -21.31 5.01
CA ARG A 131 2.26 -21.39 3.97
C ARG A 131 3.66 -21.51 4.61
N PRO A 132 4.60 -22.19 3.94
CA PRO A 132 5.99 -22.25 4.40
C PRO A 132 6.59 -20.86 4.60
N ARG A 133 7.62 -20.78 5.45
CA ARG A 133 8.38 -19.54 5.67
C ARG A 133 8.92 -18.95 4.36
N PRO A 134 9.12 -17.62 4.30
CA PRO A 134 9.55 -16.97 3.07
C PRO A 134 10.97 -17.38 2.66
N HIS A 135 11.17 -17.48 1.36
CA HIS A 135 12.49 -17.48 0.74
C HIS A 135 13.19 -16.12 0.99
N PRO A 136 14.53 -15.99 0.98
CA PRO A 136 15.26 -14.71 1.11
C PRO A 136 14.66 -13.53 0.34
N VAL A 137 14.27 -13.75 -0.92
CA VAL A 137 13.62 -12.74 -1.77
C VAL A 137 12.32 -12.20 -1.13
N GLY A 138 11.54 -13.06 -0.46
CA GLY A 138 10.33 -12.64 0.25
C GLY A 138 10.62 -11.68 1.40
N TYR A 139 11.75 -11.81 2.11
CA TYR A 139 12.15 -10.84 3.13
C TYR A 139 12.56 -9.49 2.52
N ALA A 140 13.29 -9.51 1.40
CA ALA A 140 13.65 -8.27 0.69
C ALA A 140 12.41 -7.52 0.20
N LEU A 141 11.43 -8.23 -0.35
CA LEU A 141 10.13 -7.65 -0.74
C LEU A 141 9.36 -7.10 0.46
N ALA A 142 9.33 -7.84 1.57
CA ALA A 142 8.68 -7.39 2.81
C ALA A 142 9.32 -6.11 3.36
N LEU A 143 10.66 -6.03 3.34
CA LEU A 143 11.40 -4.83 3.70
C LEU A 143 10.98 -3.65 2.81
N GLY A 144 10.97 -3.85 1.48
CA GLY A 144 10.53 -2.82 0.53
C GLY A 144 9.10 -2.34 0.79
N VAL A 145 8.17 -3.25 1.09
CA VAL A 145 6.78 -2.89 1.45
C VAL A 145 6.76 -2.03 2.72
N GLY A 146 7.51 -2.40 3.76
CA GLY A 146 7.57 -1.62 5.00
C GLY A 146 8.20 -0.24 4.81
N LEU A 147 9.25 -0.13 4.01
CA LEU A 147 9.87 1.16 3.67
C LEU A 147 8.92 2.04 2.85
N THR A 148 8.19 1.45 1.89
CA THR A 148 7.18 2.14 1.08
C THR A 148 6.03 2.65 1.94
N TRP A 149 5.54 1.83 2.88
CA TRP A 149 4.53 2.25 3.83
C TRP A 149 4.99 3.46 4.65
N ALA A 150 6.23 3.42 5.15
CA ALA A 150 6.77 4.49 5.96
C ALA A 150 7.04 5.77 5.17
N SER A 151 7.63 5.70 3.98
CA SER A 151 7.90 6.87 3.15
C SER A 151 6.60 7.58 2.75
N ASN A 152 5.59 6.82 2.33
CA ASN A 152 4.28 7.39 2.02
C ASN A 152 3.61 7.98 3.25
N ALA A 153 3.76 7.36 4.44
CA ALA A 153 3.14 7.86 5.66
C ALA A 153 3.73 9.20 6.11
N VAL A 154 5.04 9.38 5.93
CA VAL A 154 5.72 10.66 6.17
C VAL A 154 5.27 11.69 5.13
N GLY A 155 5.30 11.31 3.84
CA GLY A 155 4.90 12.20 2.74
C GLY A 155 3.44 12.68 2.85
N GLY A 156 2.53 11.80 3.25
CA GLY A 156 1.10 12.07 3.37
C GLY A 156 0.62 12.41 4.77
N GLY A 157 1.50 12.77 5.70
CA GLY A 157 1.11 13.28 7.03
C GLY A 157 0.32 12.30 7.93
N THR A 158 0.40 10.99 7.70
CA THR A 158 -0.35 9.95 8.44
C THR A 158 0.51 9.17 9.44
N VAL A 159 1.66 9.73 9.86
CA VAL A 159 2.69 9.05 10.66
C VAL A 159 2.14 8.29 11.86
N ALA A 160 1.34 8.94 12.72
CA ALA A 160 0.83 8.30 13.95
C ALA A 160 -0.08 7.09 13.66
N PHE A 161 -0.98 7.22 12.70
CA PHE A 161 -1.87 6.14 12.26
C PHE A 161 -1.08 4.99 11.61
N SER A 162 -0.14 5.35 10.75
CA SER A 162 0.71 4.40 10.05
C SER A 162 1.65 3.66 10.99
N LEU A 163 2.13 4.31 12.06
CA LEU A 163 2.92 3.69 13.11
C LEU A 163 2.10 2.66 13.89
N LEU A 164 0.88 3.00 14.29
CA LEU A 164 -0.03 2.07 14.97
C LEU A 164 -0.23 0.79 14.14
N LEU A 165 -0.54 0.94 12.85
CA LEU A 165 -0.76 -0.20 11.96
C LEU A 165 0.52 -1.01 11.71
N ALA A 166 1.68 -0.35 11.61
CA ALA A 166 2.98 -1.02 11.49
C ALA A 166 3.30 -1.86 12.74
N VAL A 167 3.01 -1.35 13.94
CA VAL A 167 3.13 -2.11 15.20
C VAL A 167 2.19 -3.32 15.19
N VAL A 168 0.93 -3.14 14.79
CA VAL A 168 -0.03 -4.26 14.67
C VAL A 168 0.49 -5.33 13.71
N ALA A 169 0.98 -4.93 12.52
CA ALA A 169 1.56 -5.84 11.55
C ALA A 169 2.77 -6.60 12.13
N ALA A 170 3.66 -5.89 12.84
CA ALA A 170 4.83 -6.48 13.48
C ALA A 170 4.44 -7.53 14.54
N VAL A 171 3.48 -7.21 15.41
CA VAL A 171 2.97 -8.12 16.44
C VAL A 171 2.30 -9.35 15.82
N VAL A 172 1.47 -9.17 14.78
CA VAL A 172 0.83 -10.28 14.06
C VAL A 172 1.87 -11.17 13.39
N GLY A 173 2.89 -10.57 12.75
CA GLY A 173 3.99 -11.28 12.13
C GLY A 173 4.81 -12.08 13.15
N TRP A 174 5.13 -11.49 14.30
CA TRP A 174 5.82 -12.18 15.40
C TRP A 174 5.05 -13.41 15.89
N ARG A 175 3.74 -13.28 16.08
CA ARG A 175 2.86 -14.39 16.46
C ARG A 175 2.79 -15.49 15.38
N ARG A 176 3.11 -15.16 14.13
CA ARG A 176 3.05 -16.05 12.96
C ARG A 176 4.42 -16.40 12.36
N ARG A 177 5.51 -16.17 13.09
CA ARG A 177 6.90 -16.38 12.62
C ARG A 177 7.27 -17.81 12.19
N GLY A 178 6.39 -18.78 12.45
CA GLY A 178 6.54 -20.17 11.97
C GLY A 178 6.07 -20.39 10.52
N SER A 179 5.48 -19.38 9.88
CA SER A 179 4.91 -19.48 8.53
C SER A 179 5.29 -18.27 7.67
N LEU A 180 4.73 -18.19 6.46
CA LEU A 180 4.91 -17.03 5.59
C LEU A 180 4.48 -15.72 6.25
N GLY A 181 3.59 -15.77 7.25
CA GLY A 181 3.14 -14.59 8.00
C GLY A 181 4.27 -13.78 8.66
N GLU A 182 5.46 -14.36 8.79
CA GLU A 182 6.68 -13.66 9.23
C GLU A 182 7.02 -12.42 8.38
N VAL A 183 6.61 -12.35 7.10
CA VAL A 183 6.86 -11.15 6.29
C VAL A 183 6.21 -9.88 6.87
N LEU A 184 5.11 -10.02 7.63
CA LEU A 184 4.47 -8.90 8.33
C LEU A 184 5.35 -8.36 9.46
N LEU A 185 6.16 -9.23 10.09
CA LEU A 185 7.14 -8.80 11.09
C LEU A 185 8.20 -7.92 10.43
N VAL A 186 8.76 -8.37 9.32
CA VAL A 186 9.79 -7.61 8.59
C VAL A 186 9.24 -6.28 8.09
N ALA A 187 8.11 -6.29 7.38
CA ALA A 187 7.48 -5.06 6.88
C ALA A 187 7.06 -4.10 8.01
N GLY A 188 6.42 -4.62 9.07
CA GLY A 188 5.99 -3.82 10.21
C GLY A 188 7.16 -3.23 10.99
N SER A 189 8.19 -4.03 11.28
CA SER A 189 9.37 -3.59 12.03
C SER A 189 10.18 -2.54 11.28
N SER A 190 10.41 -2.70 9.97
CA SER A 190 11.11 -1.68 9.18
C SER A 190 10.32 -0.38 9.10
N ALA A 191 9.00 -0.46 8.92
CA ALA A 191 8.14 0.72 8.97
C ALA A 191 8.19 1.42 10.34
N VAL A 192 8.10 0.68 11.44
CA VAL A 192 8.21 1.23 12.81
C VAL A 192 9.53 1.97 13.00
N VAL A 193 10.66 1.37 12.60
CA VAL A 193 11.97 1.99 12.74
C VAL A 193 12.02 3.33 12.00
N VAL A 194 11.61 3.35 10.73
CA VAL A 194 11.64 4.58 9.92
C VAL A 194 10.72 5.65 10.51
N LEU A 195 9.49 5.28 10.90
CA LEU A 195 8.51 6.23 11.42
C LEU A 195 8.92 6.79 12.79
N VAL A 196 9.50 5.98 13.67
CA VAL A 196 10.02 6.47 14.97
C VAL A 196 11.21 7.39 14.76
N VAL A 197 12.15 7.04 13.89
CA VAL A 197 13.29 7.92 13.56
C VAL A 197 12.78 9.25 12.98
N GLY A 198 11.81 9.20 12.07
CA GLY A 198 11.21 10.40 11.49
C GLY A 198 10.43 11.29 12.47
N LEU A 199 10.06 10.79 13.67
CA LEU A 199 9.46 11.59 14.74
C LEU A 199 10.51 12.23 15.66
N LEU A 200 11.76 11.78 15.60
CA LEU A 200 12.86 12.24 16.47
C LEU A 200 13.76 13.29 15.79
N VAL A 201 13.61 13.47 14.48
CA VAL A 201 14.36 14.43 13.64
C VAL A 201 13.43 15.57 13.25
#